data_AF-A0A8T9T183-F1
#
_entry.id   AF-A0A8T9T183-F1
#
_cell.length_a   1.000
_cell.length_b   1.000
_cell.length_c   1.000
_cell.angle_alpha   90.00
_cell.angle_beta   90.00
_cell.angle_gamma   90.00
#
_symmetry.space_group_name_H-M   'P 1'
#
loop_
_entity.id
_entity.type
_entity.pdbx_description
1 polymer ?
#
loop_
_entity_poly.entity_id
_entity_poly.type
_entity_poly.pdbx_seq_one_letter_code
_entity_poly.pdbx_strand_id
1 'polypeptide(L)'
;MGVFQYSDEIREKICEGIAEGKSLRKVCSQPGFPGASTVVDWLTKNHFPAFTEQYAHARKVAYQLMADELADIADDDSKDQQSKQNSQRSKLKVDTRKWVLSKMLPKVYGDKLTLAGDSENPIVTNAAEDTSKLTTEELEILLELRRKMRSE
;
A
#
# COMPACT_ATOMS: atom_id res chain seq x y z
N MET A 1 -21.72 -23.53 -12.69
CA MET A 1 -21.30 -22.12 -12.86
C MET A 1 -20.30 -22.09 -13.99
N GLY A 2 -20.60 -21.35 -15.07
CA GLY A 2 -19.70 -21.25 -16.22
C GLY A 2 -18.37 -20.62 -15.80
N VAL A 3 -17.26 -21.23 -16.22
CA VAL A 3 -15.93 -20.66 -16.03
C VAL A 3 -15.83 -19.46 -16.95
N PHE A 4 -15.75 -18.27 -16.38
CA PHE A 4 -15.45 -17.07 -17.17
C PHE A 4 -14.00 -17.19 -17.66
N GLN A 5 -13.77 -16.98 -18.96
CA GLN A 5 -12.44 -17.13 -19.55
C GLN A 5 -11.65 -15.83 -19.45
N TYR A 6 -10.39 -15.93 -19.02
CA TYR A 6 -9.48 -14.80 -18.98
C TYR A 6 -9.18 -14.31 -20.42
N SER A 7 -9.18 -12.99 -20.61
CA SER A 7 -8.69 -12.33 -21.82
C SER A 7 -7.99 -11.02 -21.45
N ASP A 8 -7.09 -10.55 -22.32
CA ASP A 8 -6.38 -9.29 -22.11
C ASP A 8 -7.32 -8.07 -22.14
N GLU A 9 -8.38 -8.11 -22.94
CA GLU A 9 -9.41 -7.07 -22.95
C GLU A 9 -10.15 -6.97 -21.60
N ILE A 10 -10.48 -8.10 -20.98
CA ILE A 10 -11.14 -8.11 -19.67
C ILE A 10 -10.18 -7.63 -18.58
N ARG A 11 -8.91 -8.05 -18.64
CA ARG A 11 -7.85 -7.55 -17.76
C ARG A 11 -7.76 -6.02 -17.83
N GLU A 12 -7.64 -5.47 -19.03
CA GLU A 12 -7.49 -4.02 -19.26
C GLU A 12 -8.68 -3.25 -18.69
N LYS A 13 -9.91 -3.64 -19.05
CA LYS A 13 -11.12 -2.99 -18.52
C LYS A 13 -11.23 -3.09 -17.01
N ILE A 14 -10.79 -4.19 -16.41
CA ILE A 14 -10.73 -4.30 -14.95
C ILE A 14 -9.72 -3.31 -14.38
N CYS A 15 -8.49 -3.29 -14.89
CA CYS A 15 -7.44 -2.39 -14.42
C CYS A 15 -7.82 -0.91 -14.61
N GLU A 16 -8.44 -0.53 -15.73
CA GLU A 16 -8.96 0.81 -15.98
C GLU A 16 -9.97 1.23 -14.91
N GLY A 17 -11.00 0.41 -14.67
CA GLY A 17 -12.00 0.71 -13.66
C GLY A 17 -11.41 0.80 -12.24
N ILE A 18 -10.41 -0.02 -11.94
CA ILE A 18 -9.68 0.05 -10.66
C ILE A 18 -8.87 1.34 -10.56
N ALA A 19 -8.16 1.74 -11.63
CA ALA A 19 -7.38 2.96 -11.68
C ALA A 19 -8.24 4.22 -11.51
N GLU A 20 -9.48 4.21 -12.04
CA GLU A 20 -10.50 5.24 -11.82
C GLU A 20 -11.05 5.26 -10.38
N GLY A 21 -10.58 4.38 -9.49
CA GLY A 21 -11.00 4.32 -8.09
C GLY A 21 -12.26 3.48 -7.84
N LYS A 22 -12.82 2.78 -8.84
CA LYS A 22 -13.95 1.87 -8.61
C LYS A 22 -13.50 0.68 -7.77
N SER A 23 -14.40 0.17 -6.92
CA SER A 23 -14.14 -1.09 -6.23
C SER A 23 -14.20 -2.26 -7.20
N LEU A 24 -13.44 -3.33 -6.94
CA LEU A 24 -13.47 -4.54 -7.77
C LEU A 24 -14.90 -5.11 -7.89
N ARG A 25 -15.67 -5.08 -6.81
CA ARG A 25 -17.09 -5.49 -6.83
C ARG A 25 -17.92 -4.65 -7.79
N LYS A 26 -17.69 -3.34 -7.84
CA LYS A 26 -18.41 -2.44 -8.75
C LYS A 26 -18.01 -2.73 -10.20
N VAL A 27 -16.72 -2.91 -10.48
CA VAL A 27 -16.23 -3.28 -11.81
C VAL A 27 -16.86 -4.60 -12.27
N CYS A 28 -16.78 -5.65 -11.44
CA CYS A 28 -17.33 -6.98 -11.71
C CYS A 28 -18.86 -7.07 -11.73
N SER A 29 -19.59 -6.03 -11.30
CA SER A 29 -21.06 -6.01 -11.35
C SER A 29 -21.61 -5.70 -12.75
N GLN A 30 -20.75 -5.30 -13.69
CA GLN A 30 -21.15 -4.97 -15.06
C GLN A 30 -21.42 -6.23 -15.88
N PRO A 31 -22.41 -6.20 -16.81
CA PRO A 31 -22.63 -7.30 -17.76
C PRO A 31 -21.36 -7.62 -18.55
N GLY A 32 -21.05 -8.91 -18.70
CA GLY A 32 -19.87 -9.36 -19.44
C GLY A 32 -18.57 -9.36 -18.64
N PHE A 33 -18.58 -9.10 -17.34
CA PHE A 33 -17.41 -9.22 -16.46
C PHE A 33 -17.42 -10.51 -15.63
N PRO A 34 -16.24 -11.03 -15.25
CA PRO A 34 -16.15 -12.12 -14.29
C PRO A 34 -16.62 -11.68 -12.90
N GLY A 35 -17.08 -12.63 -12.09
CA GLY A 35 -17.35 -12.38 -10.68
C GLY A 35 -16.08 -11.98 -9.91
N ALA A 36 -16.23 -11.18 -8.86
CA ALA A 36 -15.09 -10.67 -8.09
C ALA A 36 -14.22 -11.80 -7.49
N SER A 37 -14.83 -12.93 -7.10
CA SER A 37 -14.09 -14.11 -6.61
C SER A 37 -13.19 -14.70 -7.69
N THR A 38 -13.67 -14.81 -8.93
CA THR A 38 -12.87 -15.29 -10.07
C THR A 38 -11.66 -14.39 -10.32
N VAL A 39 -11.84 -13.07 -10.25
CA VAL A 39 -10.71 -12.13 -10.40
C VAL A 39 -9.70 -12.25 -9.27
N VAL A 40 -10.17 -12.38 -8.02
CA VAL A 40 -9.29 -12.61 -6.86
C VAL A 40 -8.52 -13.92 -7.02
N ASP A 41 -9.15 -14.99 -7.50
CA ASP A 41 -8.49 -16.26 -7.82
C ASP A 41 -7.38 -16.08 -8.87
N TRP A 42 -7.63 -15.33 -9.94
CA TRP A 42 -6.61 -15.05 -10.97
C TRP A 42 -5.40 -14.31 -10.41
N LEU A 43 -5.62 -13.31 -9.55
CA LEU A 43 -4.57 -12.51 -8.92
C LEU A 43 -3.77 -13.30 -7.87
N THR A 44 -4.44 -14.16 -7.09
CA THR A 44 -3.83 -14.89 -5.97
C THR A 44 -3.11 -16.16 -6.40
N LYS A 45 -3.68 -16.91 -7.35
CA LYS A 45 -3.04 -18.11 -7.91
C LYS A 45 -1.93 -17.76 -8.91
N ASN A 46 -1.81 -16.49 -9.27
CA ASN A 46 -0.78 -15.93 -10.14
C ASN A 46 -0.62 -16.68 -11.48
N HIS A 47 -1.73 -17.19 -12.02
CA HIS A 47 -1.75 -17.84 -13.34
C HIS A 47 -1.44 -16.84 -14.47
N PHE A 48 -1.64 -15.53 -14.22
CA PHE A 48 -1.45 -14.46 -15.18
C PHE A 48 -0.58 -13.34 -14.58
N PRO A 49 0.77 -13.48 -14.58
CA PRO A 49 1.66 -12.52 -13.91
C PRO A 49 1.49 -11.07 -14.38
N ALA A 50 1.29 -10.87 -15.68
CA ALA A 50 1.04 -9.55 -16.26
C ALA A 50 -0.23 -8.89 -15.69
N PHE A 51 -1.26 -9.67 -15.37
CA PHE A 51 -2.46 -9.13 -14.73
C PHE A 51 -2.17 -8.68 -13.30
N THR A 52 -1.46 -9.50 -12.51
CA THR A 52 -1.09 -9.16 -11.14
C THR A 52 -0.30 -7.84 -11.07
N GLU A 53 0.67 -7.66 -11.96
CA GLU A 53 1.47 -6.44 -12.04
C GLU A 53 0.63 -5.22 -12.46
N GLN A 54 -0.14 -5.33 -13.54
CA GLN A 54 -0.99 -4.24 -13.99
C GLN A 54 -2.06 -3.86 -12.96
N TYR A 55 -2.64 -4.84 -12.27
CA TYR A 55 -3.62 -4.59 -11.23
C TYR A 55 -3.00 -3.87 -10.03
N ALA A 56 -1.79 -4.24 -9.63
CA ALA A 56 -1.04 -3.53 -8.59
C ALA A 56 -0.72 -2.09 -9.00
N HIS A 57 -0.33 -1.87 -10.26
CA HIS A 57 -0.13 -0.53 -10.81
C HIS A 57 -1.41 0.29 -10.83
N ALA A 58 -2.52 -0.26 -11.32
CA ALA A 58 -3.83 0.38 -11.33
C ALA A 58 -4.27 0.80 -9.92
N ARG A 59 -4.05 -0.06 -8.92
CA ARG A 59 -4.32 0.28 -7.51
C ARG A 59 -3.48 1.46 -7.03
N LYS A 60 -2.20 1.50 -7.39
CA LYS A 60 -1.32 2.62 -7.05
C LYS A 60 -1.83 3.94 -7.66
N VAL A 61 -2.19 3.92 -8.96
CA VAL A 61 -2.78 5.08 -9.65
C VAL A 61 -4.06 5.53 -8.96
N ALA A 62 -4.96 4.60 -8.62
CA ALA A 62 -6.19 4.90 -7.92
C ALA A 62 -5.97 5.61 -6.58
N TYR A 63 -4.95 5.19 -5.82
CA TYR A 63 -4.58 5.85 -4.57
C TYR A 63 -3.95 7.23 -4.79
N GLN A 64 -3.22 7.43 -5.88
CA GLN A 64 -2.69 8.77 -6.22
C GLN A 64 -3.83 9.72 -6.57
N LEU A 65 -4.77 9.31 -7.42
CA LEU A 65 -5.95 10.10 -7.75
C LEU A 65 -6.83 10.37 -6.53
N MET A 66 -6.97 9.39 -5.63
CA MET A 66 -7.67 9.57 -4.35
C MET A 66 -7.00 10.64 -3.47
N ALA A 67 -5.67 10.77 -3.55
CA ALA A 67 -4.94 11.79 -2.82
C ALA A 67 -5.14 13.18 -3.45
N ASP A 68 -5.19 13.27 -4.78
CA ASP A 68 -5.47 14.54 -5.48
C ASP A 68 -6.90 15.02 -5.17
N GLU A 69 -7.89 14.12 -5.16
CA GLU A 69 -9.30 14.41 -4.85
C GLU A 69 -9.51 14.90 -3.39
N LEU A 70 -8.55 14.67 -2.48
CA LEU A 70 -8.72 15.06 -1.07
C LEU A 70 -8.82 16.57 -0.89
N ALA A 71 -8.08 17.36 -1.66
CA ALA A 71 -8.12 18.82 -1.59
C ALA A 71 -9.48 19.33 -2.05
N ASP A 72 -9.95 18.86 -3.20
CA ASP A 72 -11.26 19.23 -3.75
C ASP A 72 -12.41 18.95 -2.78
N ILE A 73 -12.37 17.81 -2.07
CA ILE A 73 -13.41 17.45 -1.08
C ILE A 73 -13.33 18.31 0.18
N ALA A 74 -12.12 18.70 0.58
CA ALA A 74 -11.93 19.55 1.76
C ALA A 74 -12.37 21.00 1.50
N ASP A 75 -12.17 21.48 0.27
CA ASP A 75 -12.46 22.85 -0.13
C ASP A 75 -13.91 23.04 -0.64
N ASP A 76 -14.63 21.96 -1.00
CA ASP A 76 -16.05 22.02 -1.40
C ASP A 76 -16.98 22.22 -0.19
N ASP A 77 -17.33 23.47 0.09
CA ASP A 77 -18.29 23.89 1.12
C ASP A 77 -19.72 24.10 0.60
N SER A 78 -19.97 23.85 -0.68
CA SER A 78 -21.22 24.21 -1.39
C SER A 78 -22.49 23.64 -0.75
N LYS A 79 -22.36 22.56 0.02
CA LYS A 79 -23.46 21.83 0.66
C LYS A 79 -23.47 21.94 2.19
N ASP A 80 -22.50 22.65 2.77
CA ASP A 80 -22.35 22.73 4.22
C ASP A 80 -23.44 23.60 4.85
N GLN A 81 -23.87 24.66 4.17
CA GLN A 81 -24.96 25.52 4.64
C GLN A 81 -26.34 24.83 4.59
N GLN A 82 -26.48 23.76 3.80
CA GLN A 82 -27.75 23.02 3.69
C GLN A 82 -27.96 22.06 4.86
N SER A 83 -26.88 21.52 5.46
CA SER A 83 -26.97 20.62 6.61
C SER A 83 -25.61 20.38 7.25
N LYS A 84 -25.55 20.44 8.58
CA LYS A 84 -24.38 19.95 9.35
C LYS A 84 -24.03 18.49 9.08
N GLN A 85 -24.96 17.69 8.55
CA GLN A 85 -24.69 16.31 8.16
C GLN A 85 -23.77 16.21 6.94
N ASN A 86 -23.79 17.23 6.06
CA ASN A 86 -22.97 17.23 4.85
C ASN A 86 -21.50 17.48 5.17
N SER A 87 -21.20 18.46 6.01
CA SER A 87 -19.84 18.72 6.47
C SER A 87 -19.25 17.53 7.24
N GLN A 88 -20.06 16.86 8.08
CA GLN A 88 -19.65 15.62 8.74
C GLN A 88 -19.36 14.47 7.76
N ARG A 89 -20.12 14.37 6.67
CA ARG A 89 -19.87 13.38 5.61
C ARG A 89 -18.58 13.69 4.84
N SER A 90 -18.31 14.95 4.52
CA SER A 90 -17.06 15.37 3.88
C SER A 90 -15.86 15.09 4.78
N LYS A 91 -15.97 15.41 6.07
CA LYS A 91 -14.94 15.05 7.07
C LYS A 91 -14.69 13.55 7.13
N LEU A 92 -15.74 12.73 7.25
CA LEU A 92 -15.61 11.26 7.29
C LEU A 92 -14.95 10.72 6.01
N LYS A 93 -15.29 11.29 4.85
CA LYS A 93 -14.66 10.94 3.57
C LYS A 93 -13.16 11.23 3.57
N VAL A 94 -12.76 12.42 4.02
CA VAL A 94 -11.36 12.84 4.12
C VAL A 94 -10.60 11.92 5.08
N ASP A 95 -11.13 11.70 6.29
CA ASP A 95 -10.48 10.88 7.31
C ASP A 95 -10.33 9.42 6.86
N THR A 96 -11.36 8.86 6.23
CA THR A 96 -11.31 7.49 5.68
C THR A 96 -10.25 7.37 4.60
N ARG A 97 -10.20 8.32 3.65
CA ARG A 97 -9.21 8.30 2.57
C ARG A 97 -7.79 8.48 3.11
N LYS A 98 -7.55 9.40 4.04
CA LYS A 98 -6.24 9.55 4.71
C LYS A 98 -5.78 8.26 5.37
N TRP A 99 -6.68 7.58 6.10
CA TRP A 99 -6.37 6.30 6.73
C TRP A 99 -6.04 5.22 5.69
N VAL A 100 -6.81 5.11 4.62
CA VAL A 100 -6.53 4.16 3.53
C VAL A 100 -5.17 4.45 2.90
N LEU A 101 -4.88 5.70 2.56
CA LEU A 101 -3.62 6.11 1.94
C LEU A 101 -2.40 5.81 2.82
N SER A 102 -2.50 6.05 4.13
CA SER A 102 -1.41 5.76 5.07
C SER A 102 -1.11 4.27 5.22
N LYS A 103 -2.12 3.40 5.03
CA LYS A 103 -1.95 1.94 5.07
C LYS A 103 -1.53 1.33 3.73
N MET A 104 -2.06 1.84 2.62
CA MET A 104 -1.81 1.27 1.29
C MET A 104 -0.53 1.81 0.64
N LEU A 105 -0.14 3.05 0.94
CA LEU A 105 1.09 3.68 0.45
C LEU A 105 1.90 4.31 1.61
N PRO A 106 2.33 3.52 2.61
CA PRO A 106 2.95 4.02 3.84
C PRO A 106 4.26 4.78 3.60
N LYS A 107 4.98 4.47 2.51
CA LYS A 107 6.22 5.17 2.16
C LYS A 107 5.98 6.63 1.75
N VAL A 108 4.81 6.93 1.18
CA VAL A 108 4.44 8.25 0.66
C VAL A 108 3.56 9.00 1.66
N TYR A 109 2.53 8.34 2.19
CA TYR A 109 1.49 8.96 3.03
C TYR A 109 1.47 8.44 4.48
N GLY A 110 2.43 7.60 4.86
CA GLY A 110 2.57 7.15 6.24
C GLY A 110 3.21 8.22 7.13
N ASP A 111 2.82 8.24 8.40
CA ASP A 111 3.40 9.13 9.38
C ASP A 111 4.89 8.81 9.56
N LYS A 112 5.75 9.83 9.38
CA LYS A 112 7.19 9.71 9.60
C LYS A 112 7.52 10.25 10.98
N LEU A 113 7.92 9.36 11.88
CA LEU A 113 8.49 9.73 13.17
C LEU A 113 10.01 9.74 13.04
N THR A 114 10.63 10.93 13.15
CA THR A 114 12.08 11.06 13.28
C THR A 114 12.41 11.14 14.77
N LEU A 115 13.15 10.16 15.27
CA LEU A 115 13.70 10.18 16.61
C LEU A 115 15.11 10.77 16.53
N ALA A 116 15.35 11.88 17.22
CA ALA A 116 16.68 12.44 17.44
C ALA A 116 17.11 12.08 18.86
N GLY A 117 18.32 11.55 19.03
CA GLY A 117 18.91 11.32 20.35
C GLY A 117 19.36 12.63 20.96
N ASP A 118 19.29 12.74 22.28
CA ASP A 118 19.89 13.85 23.02
C ASP A 118 21.27 13.44 23.56
N SER A 119 22.05 14.40 24.07
CA SER A 119 23.42 14.14 24.56
C SER A 119 23.46 13.28 25.83
N GLU A 120 22.39 13.28 26.63
CA GLU A 120 22.26 12.53 27.88
C GLU A 120 21.63 11.14 27.66
N ASN A 121 20.85 10.98 26.59
CA ASN A 121 20.16 9.77 26.15
C ASN A 121 20.32 9.60 24.63
N PRO A 122 21.53 9.29 24.15
CA PRO A 122 21.76 9.03 22.73
C PRO A 122 20.97 7.79 22.30
N ILE A 123 20.41 7.83 21.08
CA ILE A 123 19.75 6.67 20.50
C ILE A 123 20.83 5.65 20.16
N VAL A 124 20.92 4.59 20.98
CA VAL A 124 21.79 3.45 20.71
C VAL A 124 21.13 2.62 19.61
N THR A 125 21.62 2.75 18.39
CA THR A 125 21.26 1.81 17.32
C THR A 125 22.22 0.64 17.40
N ASN A 126 21.69 -0.59 17.48
CA ASN A 126 22.46 -1.80 17.21
C ASN A 126 22.74 -1.85 15.71
N ALA A 127 23.54 -0.91 15.21
CA ALA A 127 24.11 -1.02 13.87
C ALA A 127 24.89 -2.34 13.85
N ALA A 128 24.67 -3.17 12.83
CA ALA A 128 25.59 -4.26 12.55
C ALA A 128 27.00 -3.65 12.54
N GLU A 129 27.88 -4.13 13.43
CA GLU A 129 29.25 -3.61 13.52
C GLU A 129 29.82 -3.57 12.11
N ASP A 130 30.28 -2.38 11.69
CA ASP A 130 30.86 -2.18 10.37
C ASP A 130 32.18 -2.96 10.31
N THR A 131 32.08 -4.21 9.90
CA THR A 131 33.22 -5.14 9.84
C THR A 131 34.16 -4.86 8.68
N SER A 132 33.84 -3.87 7.83
CA SER A 132 34.69 -3.48 6.70
C SER A 132 36.05 -2.94 7.11
N LYS A 133 36.21 -2.54 8.38
CA LYS A 133 37.45 -2.01 8.96
C LYS A 133 38.23 -3.01 9.80
N LEU A 134 37.68 -4.21 10.03
CA LEU A 134 38.35 -5.24 10.82
C LEU A 134 39.36 -5.99 9.95
N THR A 135 40.51 -6.28 10.55
CA THR A 135 41.52 -7.17 9.98
C THR A 135 41.01 -8.62 9.93
N THR A 136 41.66 -9.47 9.14
CA THR A 136 41.29 -10.88 9.00
C THR A 136 41.31 -11.61 10.35
N GLU A 137 42.28 -11.31 11.20
CA GLU A 137 42.41 -11.90 12.54
C GLU A 137 41.25 -11.49 13.46
N GLU A 138 40.86 -10.21 13.42
CA GLU A 138 39.73 -9.70 14.21
C GLU A 138 38.39 -10.30 13.76
N LEU A 139 38.22 -10.54 12.45
CA LEU A 139 37.04 -11.22 11.90
C LEU A 139 36.93 -12.67 12.35
N GLU A 140 38.05 -13.40 12.42
CA GLU A 140 38.09 -14.78 12.89
C GLU A 140 37.65 -14.89 14.35
N ILE A 141 38.17 -14.01 15.21
CA ILE A 141 37.79 -13.94 16.63
C ILE A 141 36.29 -13.65 16.78
N LEU A 142 35.76 -12.70 16.02
CA LEU A 142 34.35 -12.32 16.06
C LEU A 142 33.44 -13.49 15.63
N LEU A 143 33.84 -14.24 14.59
CA LEU A 143 33.11 -15.43 14.15
C LEU A 143 33.12 -16.54 15.21
N GLU A 144 34.22 -16.71 15.92
CA GLU A 144 34.37 -17.72 16.96
C GLU A 144 33.52 -17.40 18.20
N LEU A 145 33.50 -16.14 18.63
CA LEU A 145 32.62 -15.63 19.68
C LEU A 145 31.13 -15.82 19.30
N ARG A 146 30.78 -15.50 18.05
CA ARG A 146 29.40 -15.64 17.57
C ARG A 146 28.97 -17.11 17.45
N ARG A 147 29.89 -18.06 17.26
CA ARG A 147 29.60 -19.50 17.32
C ARG A 147 29.30 -19.94 18.75
N LYS A 148 30.10 -19.51 19.73
CA LYS A 148 29.89 -19.81 21.16
C LYS A 148 28.56 -19.27 21.70
N MET A 149 28.22 -18.02 21.37
CA MET A 149 26.94 -17.42 21.79
C MET A 149 25.70 -18.08 21.18
N ARG A 150 25.85 -18.88 20.12
CA ARG A 150 24.74 -19.58 19.44
C ARG A 150 24.60 -21.04 19.90
N SER A 151 25.56 -21.52 20.68
CA SER A 151 25.57 -22.86 21.29
C SER A 151 25.12 -22.88 22.75
N GLU A 152 24.78 -21.72 23.32
CA GLU A 152 24.08 -21.54 24.60
C GLU A 152 22.61 -21.18 24.32
#